data_AF-A0A3P6D4Z4-F1
#
_entry.id   AF-A0A3P6D4Z4-F1
#
_cell.length_a   1.000
_cell.length_b   1.000
_cell.length_c   1.000
_cell.angle_alpha   90.00
_cell.angle_beta   90.00
_cell.angle_gamma   90.00
#
_symmetry.space_group_name_H-M   'P 1'
#
loop_
_entity.id
_entity.type
_entity.pdbx_description
1 polymer ?
#
loop_
_entity_poly.entity_id
_entity_poly.type
_entity_poly.pdbx_seq_one_letter_code
_entity_poly.pdbx_strand_id
1 'polypeptide(L)'
;MTTILGIHLILLGVGAFLLVFKALYFGGVYDTWAPGGGDVRKITNLTLSPSVIFGYLLKSPFGGEGWIVSVDDLEDIIGGHVWLGSICIFGGIWHILTKPFAWARRALVWSGEAYLSYSLAALSVCGFIACCFVWFNNTAYPSEFYGPTGPEASQAQAFTFLVRDQRLGANVGSAQGPTGLGKYLMRSPTGEVIFGGETMRFWDLRAPWLEPLRGPNGLDLRGVATEINAVNYVSPRSWLSTSHFVLGFFLFVGHLWHAGRARAAAAGFEKGIDRDFEPVLSMTPLN
;
A
#
# COMPACT_ATOMS: atom_id res chain seq x y z
N MET A 1 -7.31 -29.45 8.06
CA MET A 1 -6.77 -28.08 7.85
C MET A 1 -6.59 -27.75 6.36
N THR A 2 -5.65 -28.36 5.64
CA THR A 2 -5.32 -27.97 4.24
C THR A 2 -6.54 -27.95 3.31
N THR A 3 -7.44 -28.93 3.39
CA THR A 3 -8.68 -28.95 2.60
C THR A 3 -9.58 -27.73 2.83
N ILE A 4 -9.70 -27.24 4.07
CA ILE A 4 -10.51 -26.06 4.42
C ILE A 4 -9.84 -24.79 3.88
N LEU A 5 -8.52 -24.67 4.06
CA LEU A 5 -7.72 -23.60 3.45
C LEU A 5 -7.90 -23.58 1.92
N GLY A 6 -7.88 -24.76 1.28
CA GLY A 6 -8.02 -24.86 -0.16
C GLY A 6 -9.40 -24.46 -0.69
N ILE A 7 -10.47 -24.79 0.04
CA ILE A 7 -11.82 -24.31 -0.26
C ILE A 7 -11.88 -22.77 -0.16
N HIS A 8 -11.34 -22.19 0.92
CA HIS A 8 -11.31 -20.73 1.10
C HIS A 8 -10.47 -20.03 0.02
N LEU A 9 -9.34 -20.61 -0.40
CA LEU A 9 -8.52 -20.08 -1.49
C LEU A 9 -9.27 -20.07 -2.84
N ILE A 10 -10.04 -21.12 -3.16
CA ILE A 10 -10.89 -21.12 -4.37
C ILE A 10 -11.95 -20.01 -4.29
N LEU A 11 -12.61 -19.84 -3.13
CA LEU A 11 -13.61 -18.78 -2.94
C LEU A 11 -13.01 -17.36 -3.06
N LEU A 12 -11.82 -17.13 -2.51
CA LEU A 12 -11.08 -15.88 -2.67
C LEU A 12 -10.68 -15.64 -4.13
N GLY A 13 -10.25 -16.68 -4.85
CA GLY A 13 -9.90 -16.60 -6.27
C GLY A 13 -11.10 -16.26 -7.16
N VAL A 14 -12.27 -16.85 -6.89
CA VAL A 14 -13.55 -16.44 -7.51
C VAL A 14 -13.87 -14.98 -7.20
N GLY A 15 -13.66 -14.53 -5.95
CA GLY A 15 -13.82 -13.13 -5.55
C GLY A 15 -12.96 -12.16 -6.36
N ALA A 16 -11.68 -12.49 -6.60
CA ALA A 16 -10.81 -11.69 -7.46
C ALA A 16 -11.33 -11.64 -8.91
N PHE A 17 -11.83 -12.75 -9.46
CA PHE A 17 -12.43 -12.76 -10.79
C PHE A 17 -13.73 -11.95 -10.88
N LEU A 18 -14.52 -11.77 -9.81
CA LEU A 18 -15.70 -10.90 -9.84
C LEU A 18 -15.34 -9.44 -10.15
N LEU A 19 -14.19 -8.94 -9.67
CA LEU A 19 -13.68 -7.61 -10.04
C LEU A 19 -13.28 -7.56 -11.52
N VAL A 20 -12.61 -8.60 -12.03
CA VAL A 20 -12.27 -8.71 -13.46
C VAL A 20 -13.53 -8.69 -14.32
N PHE A 21 -14.57 -9.46 -13.97
CA PHE A 21 -15.83 -9.46 -14.71
C PHE A 21 -16.54 -8.09 -14.65
N LYS A 22 -16.46 -7.36 -13.53
CA LYS A 22 -16.99 -6.00 -13.40
C LYS A 22 -16.29 -5.02 -14.36
N ALA A 23 -14.96 -5.05 -14.40
CA ALA A 23 -14.13 -4.15 -15.20
C ALA A 23 -14.20 -4.42 -16.72
N LEU A 24 -14.28 -5.69 -17.14
CA LEU A 24 -14.37 -6.06 -18.55
C LEU A 24 -15.80 -5.92 -19.11
N TYR A 25 -16.79 -6.51 -18.44
CA TYR A 25 -18.12 -6.75 -19.03
C TYR A 25 -19.21 -5.85 -18.43
N PHE A 26 -19.33 -5.81 -17.10
CA PHE A 26 -20.44 -5.15 -16.40
C PHE A 26 -20.22 -3.64 -16.18
N GLY A 27 -20.05 -2.93 -17.29
CA GLY A 27 -20.02 -1.46 -17.32
C GLY A 27 -18.68 -0.82 -16.93
N GLY A 28 -17.65 -1.58 -16.55
CA GLY A 28 -16.33 -1.02 -16.29
C GLY A 28 -16.09 -0.59 -14.85
N VAL A 29 -15.09 0.26 -14.64
CA VAL A 29 -14.67 0.84 -13.36
C VAL A 29 -14.32 2.31 -13.56
N TYR A 30 -14.31 3.10 -12.48
CA TYR A 30 -13.90 4.50 -12.56
C TYR A 30 -12.39 4.60 -12.80
N ASP A 31 -11.99 5.38 -13.80
CA ASP A 31 -10.60 5.73 -14.05
C ASP A 31 -10.40 7.22 -13.87
N THR A 32 -9.60 7.60 -12.87
CA THR A 32 -9.17 9.00 -12.66
C THR A 32 -8.29 9.49 -13.82
N TRP A 33 -7.59 8.58 -14.52
CA TRP A 33 -6.68 8.87 -15.64
C TRP A 33 -7.34 8.89 -17.02
N ALA A 34 -8.68 8.81 -17.10
CA ALA A 34 -9.39 8.85 -18.37
C ALA A 34 -9.06 10.14 -19.17
N PRO A 35 -8.76 10.05 -20.48
CA PRO A 35 -8.35 11.21 -21.28
C PRO A 35 -9.41 12.32 -21.32
N GLY A 36 -9.10 13.46 -20.68
CA GLY A 36 -10.00 14.62 -20.55
C GLY A 36 -10.56 14.83 -19.14
N GLY A 37 -10.36 13.89 -18.22
CA GLY A 37 -10.87 13.92 -16.85
C GLY A 37 -11.53 12.59 -16.48
N GLY A 38 -11.53 12.24 -15.19
CA GLY A 38 -11.86 10.90 -14.73
C GLY A 38 -13.33 10.48 -14.98
N ASP A 39 -13.51 9.29 -15.55
CA ASP A 39 -14.81 8.73 -15.97
C ASP A 39 -14.85 7.18 -15.83
N VAL A 40 -16.04 6.59 -15.90
CA VAL A 40 -16.23 5.12 -15.83
C VAL A 40 -15.99 4.48 -17.20
N ARG A 41 -14.87 3.76 -17.35
CA ARG A 41 -14.55 3.02 -18.59
C ARG A 41 -14.48 1.51 -18.38
N LYS A 42 -14.79 0.77 -19.44
CA LYS A 42 -14.45 -0.65 -19.55
C LYS A 42 -12.95 -0.80 -19.80
N ILE A 43 -12.36 -1.81 -19.15
CA ILE A 43 -10.99 -2.23 -19.44
C ILE A 43 -11.05 -3.25 -20.58
N THR A 44 -10.17 -3.13 -21.56
CA THR A 44 -10.19 -3.98 -22.78
C THR A 44 -8.85 -4.64 -23.09
N ASN A 45 -7.73 -4.04 -22.68
CA ASN A 45 -6.38 -4.51 -23.00
C ASN A 45 -5.60 -4.83 -21.71
N LEU A 46 -5.97 -5.91 -21.01
CA LEU A 46 -5.35 -6.27 -19.72
C LEU A 46 -3.84 -6.54 -19.82
N THR A 47 -3.07 -6.03 -18.86
CA THR A 47 -1.67 -6.43 -18.69
C THR A 47 -1.59 -7.83 -18.10
N LEU A 48 -1.44 -8.81 -18.97
CA LEU A 48 -1.20 -10.20 -18.58
C LEU A 48 0.31 -10.56 -18.56
N SER A 49 1.20 -9.61 -18.86
CA SER A 49 2.65 -9.87 -18.87
C SER A 49 3.20 -10.16 -17.47
N PRO A 50 3.82 -11.34 -17.23
CA PRO A 50 4.39 -11.66 -15.92
C PRO A 50 5.48 -10.67 -15.48
N SER A 51 6.26 -10.14 -16.42
CA SER A 51 7.38 -9.24 -16.09
C SER A 51 6.92 -7.90 -15.51
N VAL A 52 5.70 -7.45 -15.83
CA VAL A 52 5.11 -6.24 -15.26
C VAL A 52 4.44 -6.56 -13.94
N ILE A 53 3.51 -7.51 -13.93
CA ILE A 53 2.70 -7.86 -12.74
C ILE A 53 3.56 -8.35 -11.57
N PHE A 54 4.53 -9.24 -11.80
CA PHE A 54 5.48 -9.66 -10.76
C PHE A 54 6.64 -8.68 -10.59
N GLY A 55 6.83 -7.72 -11.51
CA GLY A 55 7.79 -6.63 -11.40
C GLY A 55 7.49 -5.71 -10.21
N TYR A 56 6.22 -5.30 -10.03
CA TYR A 56 5.81 -4.50 -8.87
C TYR A 56 6.17 -5.13 -7.51
N LEU A 57 6.10 -6.46 -7.40
CA LEU A 57 6.44 -7.18 -6.18
C LEU A 57 7.94 -7.11 -5.83
N LEU A 58 8.79 -6.78 -6.82
CA LEU A 58 10.24 -6.65 -6.68
C LEU A 58 10.73 -5.18 -6.63
N LYS A 59 9.84 -4.20 -6.87
CA LYS A 59 10.16 -2.76 -6.74
C LYS A 59 10.51 -2.40 -5.30
N SER A 60 11.37 -1.39 -5.14
CA SER A 60 11.76 -0.85 -3.84
C SER A 60 10.56 -0.20 -3.12
N PRO A 61 10.41 -0.33 -1.78
CA PRO A 61 9.36 0.34 -1.02
C PRO A 61 9.67 1.79 -0.66
N PHE A 62 10.81 2.34 -1.09
CA PHE A 62 11.22 3.72 -0.84
C PHE A 62 10.66 4.70 -1.88
N GLY A 63 10.94 6.01 -1.70
CA GLY A 63 10.55 7.07 -2.63
C GLY A 63 11.04 6.82 -4.07
N GLY A 64 10.34 7.41 -5.04
CA GLY A 64 10.47 7.14 -6.48
C GLY A 64 9.95 5.77 -6.94
N GLU A 65 9.94 4.75 -6.06
CA GLU A 65 9.69 3.35 -6.44
C GLU A 65 8.37 2.78 -5.91
N GLY A 66 8.08 2.96 -4.61
CA GLY A 66 6.75 2.71 -4.01
C GLY A 66 6.21 1.27 -3.99
N TRP A 67 7.00 0.24 -4.32
CA TRP A 67 6.59 -1.17 -4.36
C TRP A 67 5.24 -1.37 -5.11
N ILE A 68 4.34 -2.24 -4.65
CA ILE A 68 2.99 -2.41 -5.24
C ILE A 68 2.06 -1.19 -5.07
N VAL A 69 2.39 -0.23 -4.20
CA VAL A 69 1.59 1.00 -4.01
C VAL A 69 1.73 1.94 -5.21
N SER A 70 2.77 1.74 -6.03
CA SER A 70 3.07 2.53 -7.23
C SER A 70 2.28 2.16 -8.49
N VAL A 71 1.33 1.20 -8.43
CA VAL A 71 0.51 0.84 -9.60
C VAL A 71 -0.37 2.02 -10.01
N ASP A 72 -0.09 2.57 -11.20
CA ASP A 72 -0.68 3.83 -11.67
C ASP A 72 -1.80 3.68 -12.71
N ASP A 73 -1.99 2.53 -13.36
CA ASP A 73 -3.14 2.27 -14.27
C ASP A 73 -4.09 1.12 -13.84
N LEU A 74 -5.21 0.98 -14.56
CA LEU A 74 -6.25 -0.03 -14.30
C LEU A 74 -6.04 -1.35 -15.06
N GLU A 75 -5.31 -1.32 -16.17
CA GLU A 75 -4.95 -2.48 -16.97
C GLU A 75 -4.05 -3.44 -16.17
N ASP A 76 -3.12 -2.89 -15.38
CA ASP A 76 -2.26 -3.57 -14.43
C ASP A 76 -3.01 -4.02 -13.17
N ILE A 77 -3.90 -3.19 -12.60
CA ILE A 77 -4.72 -3.58 -11.44
C ILE A 77 -5.60 -4.78 -11.78
N ILE A 78 -6.32 -4.75 -12.90
CA ILE A 78 -7.22 -5.84 -13.29
C ILE A 78 -6.44 -7.05 -13.83
N GLY A 79 -5.31 -6.83 -14.52
CA GLY A 79 -4.37 -7.89 -14.90
C GLY A 79 -3.80 -8.64 -13.69
N GLY A 80 -3.40 -7.91 -12.65
CA GLY A 80 -2.97 -8.47 -11.36
C GLY A 80 -4.05 -9.31 -10.68
N HIS A 81 -5.33 -8.92 -10.78
CA HIS A 81 -6.44 -9.72 -10.25
C HIS A 81 -6.72 -11.00 -11.05
N VAL A 82 -6.43 -11.05 -12.36
CA VAL A 82 -6.45 -12.29 -13.15
C VAL A 82 -5.37 -13.26 -12.66
N TRP A 83 -4.15 -12.76 -12.43
CA TRP A 83 -3.05 -13.56 -11.87
C TRP A 83 -3.37 -14.07 -10.46
N LEU A 84 -3.81 -13.18 -9.57
CA LEU A 84 -4.19 -13.53 -8.20
C LEU A 84 -5.33 -14.55 -8.16
N GLY A 85 -6.40 -14.32 -8.92
CA GLY A 85 -7.54 -15.25 -9.01
C GLY A 85 -7.13 -16.65 -9.45
N SER A 86 -6.26 -16.72 -10.48
CA SER A 86 -5.69 -17.98 -10.98
C SER A 86 -4.85 -18.69 -9.91
N ILE A 87 -3.91 -17.96 -9.28
CA ILE A 87 -3.01 -18.50 -8.24
C ILE A 87 -3.82 -19.03 -7.04
N CYS A 88 -4.84 -18.30 -6.59
CA CYS A 88 -5.71 -18.70 -5.50
C CYS A 88 -6.51 -19.97 -5.84
N ILE A 89 -7.06 -20.10 -7.05
CA ILE A 89 -7.78 -21.32 -7.45
C ILE A 89 -6.84 -22.52 -7.56
N PHE A 90 -5.71 -22.40 -8.27
CA PHE A 90 -4.77 -23.52 -8.42
C PHE A 90 -4.11 -23.93 -7.09
N GLY A 91 -3.71 -22.96 -6.26
CA GLY A 91 -3.21 -23.20 -4.91
C GLY A 91 -4.26 -23.82 -3.99
N GLY A 92 -5.53 -23.45 -4.17
CA GLY A 92 -6.65 -24.02 -3.43
C GLY A 92 -6.92 -25.48 -3.78
N ILE A 93 -6.96 -25.81 -5.08
CA ILE A 93 -7.04 -27.20 -5.58
C ILE A 93 -5.84 -28.02 -5.06
N TRP A 94 -4.63 -27.48 -5.14
CA TRP A 94 -3.43 -28.11 -4.60
C TRP A 94 -3.56 -28.43 -3.10
N HIS A 95 -4.05 -27.49 -2.27
CA HIS A 95 -4.25 -27.71 -0.84
C HIS A 95 -5.41 -28.67 -0.48
N ILE A 96 -6.38 -28.85 -1.37
CA ILE A 96 -7.41 -29.91 -1.25
C ILE A 96 -6.80 -31.29 -1.51
N LEU A 97 -5.99 -31.43 -2.57
CA LEU A 97 -5.45 -32.71 -3.02
C LEU A 97 -4.20 -33.17 -2.26
N THR A 98 -3.51 -32.27 -1.55
CA THR A 98 -2.23 -32.56 -0.87
C THR A 98 -2.29 -32.49 0.66
N LYS A 99 -1.27 -33.06 1.32
CA LYS A 99 -1.05 -33.04 2.77
C LYS A 99 0.33 -32.43 3.07
N PRO A 100 0.54 -31.77 4.23
CA PRO A 100 1.81 -31.10 4.52
C PRO A 100 3.03 -32.02 4.45
N PHE A 101 4.05 -31.60 3.69
CA PHE A 101 5.29 -32.35 3.51
C PHE A 101 6.11 -32.49 4.81
N ALA A 102 7.05 -33.43 4.84
CA ALA A 102 7.84 -33.76 6.03
C ALA A 102 8.66 -32.58 6.58
N TRP A 103 9.15 -31.67 5.73
CA TRP A 103 9.84 -30.46 6.19
C TRP A 103 8.87 -29.48 6.86
N ALA A 104 7.72 -29.20 6.24
CA ALA A 104 6.70 -28.28 6.78
C ALA A 104 6.17 -28.78 8.14
N ARG A 105 5.95 -30.09 8.28
CA ARG A 105 5.53 -30.72 9.54
C ARG A 105 6.52 -30.51 10.69
N ARG A 106 7.82 -30.39 10.41
CA ARG A 106 8.87 -30.13 11.40
C ARG A 106 9.12 -28.64 11.69
N ALA A 107 8.71 -27.74 10.79
CA ALA A 107 8.98 -26.30 10.89
C ALA A 107 7.88 -25.52 11.65
N LEU A 108 6.66 -26.07 11.73
CA LEU A 108 5.46 -25.36 12.20
C LEU A 108 4.84 -26.00 13.45
N VAL A 109 4.06 -25.22 14.19
CA VAL A 109 3.24 -25.68 15.32
C VAL A 109 1.82 -25.95 14.81
N TRP A 110 1.29 -27.14 15.11
CA TRP A 110 0.03 -27.64 14.50
C TRP A 110 -1.18 -27.49 15.43
N SER A 111 -1.33 -26.32 16.05
CA SER A 111 -2.43 -26.00 16.99
C SER A 111 -3.34 -24.88 16.47
N GLY A 112 -4.58 -24.82 16.97
CA GLY A 112 -5.53 -23.76 16.59
C GLY A 112 -5.02 -22.35 16.86
N GLU A 113 -4.33 -22.15 17.99
CA GLU A 113 -3.73 -20.87 18.35
C GLU A 113 -2.52 -20.51 17.45
N ALA A 114 -1.75 -21.51 17.01
CA ALA A 114 -0.70 -21.28 16.01
C ALA A 114 -1.30 -20.78 14.69
N TYR A 115 -2.34 -21.45 14.17
CA TYR A 115 -3.03 -21.01 12.94
C TYR A 115 -3.65 -19.61 13.07
N LEU A 116 -4.19 -19.27 14.24
CA LEU A 116 -4.65 -17.91 14.57
C LEU A 116 -3.48 -16.92 14.49
N SER A 117 -2.36 -17.20 15.16
CA SER A 117 -1.20 -16.31 15.16
C SER A 117 -0.60 -16.08 13.76
N TYR A 118 -0.58 -17.11 12.90
CA TYR A 118 -0.16 -16.96 11.51
C TYR A 118 -1.09 -16.04 10.72
N SER A 119 -2.40 -16.13 10.97
CA SER A 119 -3.41 -15.26 10.37
C SER A 119 -3.31 -13.81 10.86
N LEU A 120 -3.01 -13.61 12.16
CA LEU A 120 -2.80 -12.28 12.75
C LEU A 120 -1.59 -11.56 12.15
N ALA A 121 -0.48 -12.28 11.88
CA ALA A 121 0.67 -11.70 11.16
C ALA A 121 0.29 -11.26 9.74
N ALA A 122 -0.42 -12.11 8.99
CA ALA A 122 -0.84 -11.79 7.63
C ALA A 122 -1.77 -10.54 7.61
N LEU A 123 -2.78 -10.50 8.48
CA LEU A 123 -3.69 -9.36 8.58
C LEU A 123 -3.01 -8.08 9.09
N SER A 124 -2.01 -8.19 9.96
CA SER A 124 -1.18 -7.06 10.39
C SER A 124 -0.45 -6.42 9.20
N VAL A 125 0.23 -7.24 8.38
CA VAL A 125 0.91 -6.79 7.16
C VAL A 125 -0.09 -6.19 6.17
N CYS A 126 -1.25 -6.81 5.96
CA CYS A 126 -2.33 -6.23 5.14
C CYS A 126 -2.80 -4.85 5.67
N GLY A 127 -2.87 -4.66 6.99
CA GLY A 127 -3.22 -3.37 7.60
C GLY A 127 -2.19 -2.27 7.31
N PHE A 128 -0.90 -2.57 7.44
CA PHE A 128 0.16 -1.63 7.07
C PHE A 128 0.21 -1.34 5.56
N ILE A 129 -0.04 -2.34 4.71
CA ILE A 129 -0.14 -2.16 3.26
C ILE A 129 -1.33 -1.25 2.91
N ALA A 130 -2.52 -1.49 3.47
CA ALA A 130 -3.70 -0.65 3.27
C ALA A 130 -3.49 0.80 3.76
N CYS A 131 -2.82 0.96 4.90
CA CYS A 131 -2.42 2.25 5.46
C CYS A 131 -1.58 3.08 4.47
N CYS A 132 -0.63 2.46 3.77
CA CYS A 132 0.17 3.11 2.73
C CYS A 132 -0.62 3.34 1.44
N PHE A 133 -1.40 2.35 0.97
CA PHE A 133 -2.19 2.45 -0.26
C PHE A 133 -3.15 3.65 -0.24
N VAL A 134 -3.97 3.80 0.80
CA VAL A 134 -4.95 4.89 0.89
C VAL A 134 -4.30 6.27 1.05
N TRP A 135 -3.06 6.32 1.56
CA TRP A 135 -2.33 7.56 1.80
C TRP A 135 -1.60 8.08 0.55
N PHE A 136 -1.07 7.19 -0.28
CA PHE A 136 -0.22 7.53 -1.43
C PHE A 136 -0.85 7.29 -2.81
N ASN A 137 -1.63 6.21 -2.99
CA ASN A 137 -2.15 5.85 -4.30
C ASN A 137 -3.44 6.63 -4.62
N ASN A 138 -3.55 7.14 -5.84
CA ASN A 138 -4.73 7.83 -6.37
C ASN A 138 -5.46 7.06 -7.49
N THR A 139 -4.86 6.02 -8.09
CA THR A 139 -5.55 5.16 -9.08
C THR A 139 -6.62 4.27 -8.45
N ALA A 140 -6.25 3.49 -7.42
CA ALA A 140 -7.15 2.62 -6.68
C ALA A 140 -8.00 3.36 -5.63
N TYR A 141 -7.59 4.58 -5.27
CA TYR A 141 -8.32 5.49 -4.38
C TYR A 141 -8.44 6.88 -5.06
N PRO A 142 -9.36 7.08 -6.02
CA PRO A 142 -9.52 8.35 -6.75
C PRO A 142 -9.70 9.56 -5.83
N SER A 143 -8.95 10.63 -6.05
CA SER A 143 -8.98 11.84 -5.22
C SER A 143 -10.31 12.60 -5.32
N GLU A 144 -11.09 12.34 -6.37
CA GLU A 144 -12.47 12.76 -6.58
C GLU A 144 -13.44 12.17 -5.54
N PHE A 145 -13.11 11.02 -4.95
CA PHE A 145 -13.92 10.35 -3.91
C PHE A 145 -13.28 10.41 -2.52
N TYR A 146 -11.95 10.32 -2.44
CA TYR A 146 -11.21 10.24 -1.16
C TYR A 146 -10.59 11.58 -0.72
N GLY A 147 -10.71 12.63 -1.54
CA GLY A 147 -9.92 13.86 -1.41
C GLY A 147 -8.47 13.66 -1.87
N PRO A 148 -7.68 14.73 -2.02
CA PRO A 148 -6.30 14.64 -2.45
C PRO A 148 -5.43 13.84 -1.46
N THR A 149 -4.39 13.17 -1.97
CA THR A 149 -3.39 12.48 -1.14
C THR A 149 -2.57 13.45 -0.28
N GLY A 150 -1.80 12.94 0.69
CA GLY A 150 -0.89 13.79 1.47
C GLY A 150 0.17 14.52 0.61
N PRO A 151 0.84 13.85 -0.34
CA PRO A 151 1.79 14.48 -1.27
C PRO A 151 1.13 15.37 -2.34
N GLU A 152 -0.03 14.96 -2.87
CA GLU A 152 -0.84 15.77 -3.79
C GLU A 152 -1.27 17.05 -3.07
N ALA A 153 -1.93 16.92 -1.93
CA ALA A 153 -2.05 18.00 -0.95
C ALA A 153 -0.73 18.35 -0.23
N SER A 154 0.44 18.28 -0.90
CA SER A 154 1.67 18.98 -0.48
C SER A 154 2.31 20.07 -1.38
N GLN A 155 1.91 20.42 -2.62
CA GLN A 155 2.55 21.57 -3.38
C GLN A 155 1.75 22.89 -3.91
N ALA A 156 0.38 23.06 -4.03
CA ALA A 156 -0.58 23.85 -4.92
C ALA A 156 -1.31 25.07 -4.41
N GLN A 157 -1.34 25.21 -3.10
CA GLN A 157 -0.86 26.46 -2.55
C GLN A 157 0.22 27.11 -3.46
N ALA A 158 1.26 26.41 -3.94
CA ALA A 158 2.25 26.94 -4.90
C ALA A 158 1.97 26.74 -6.41
N PHE A 159 0.89 26.08 -6.85
CA PHE A 159 0.40 26.09 -8.26
C PHE A 159 -0.40 27.35 -8.43
N THR A 160 -1.37 27.50 -7.55
CA THR A 160 -2.11 28.73 -7.29
C THR A 160 -1.13 29.88 -7.12
N PHE A 161 -0.08 29.79 -6.29
CA PHE A 161 0.89 30.91 -6.18
C PHE A 161 1.80 31.06 -7.42
N LEU A 162 2.30 30.01 -8.06
CA LEU A 162 3.09 30.16 -9.30
C LEU A 162 2.25 30.80 -10.40
N VAL A 163 1.05 30.28 -10.68
CA VAL A 163 0.13 30.78 -11.70
C VAL A 163 -0.39 32.18 -11.33
N ARG A 164 -0.68 32.46 -10.05
CA ARG A 164 -1.02 33.82 -9.58
C ARG A 164 0.14 34.78 -9.82
N ASP A 165 1.34 34.44 -9.38
CA ASP A 165 2.48 35.36 -9.42
C ASP A 165 3.00 35.55 -10.85
N GLN A 166 2.91 34.52 -11.69
CA GLN A 166 3.13 34.61 -13.15
C GLN A 166 2.08 35.51 -13.82
N ARG A 167 0.79 35.40 -13.45
CA ARG A 167 -0.27 36.32 -13.92
C ARG A 167 -0.09 37.76 -13.41
N LEU A 168 0.58 37.94 -12.27
CA LEU A 168 1.02 39.24 -11.74
C LEU A 168 2.38 39.70 -12.34
N GLY A 169 2.92 39.00 -13.34
CA GLY A 169 4.12 39.39 -14.09
C GLY A 169 5.45 38.91 -13.52
N ALA A 170 5.47 38.07 -12.49
CA ALA A 170 6.71 37.50 -11.96
C ALA A 170 7.31 36.45 -12.92
N ASN A 171 8.59 36.57 -13.24
CA ASN A 171 9.33 35.51 -13.94
C ASN A 171 9.63 34.36 -12.97
N VAL A 172 8.72 33.39 -12.89
CA VAL A 172 8.78 32.28 -11.94
C VAL A 172 9.98 31.34 -12.14
N GLY A 173 10.58 31.32 -13.34
CA GLY A 173 11.78 30.52 -13.63
C GLY A 173 13.10 31.16 -13.16
N SER A 174 13.14 32.48 -12.98
CA SER A 174 14.33 33.21 -12.50
C SER A 174 14.16 33.81 -11.09
N ALA A 175 13.02 33.60 -10.46
CA ALA A 175 12.73 34.16 -9.14
C ALA A 175 13.45 33.37 -8.03
N GLN A 176 14.54 33.91 -7.51
CA GLN A 176 15.27 33.35 -6.38
C GLN A 176 14.48 33.48 -5.06
N GLY A 177 14.60 32.48 -4.19
CA GLY A 177 14.06 32.48 -2.84
C GLY A 177 15.13 32.85 -1.79
N PRO A 178 14.72 33.09 -0.52
CA PRO A 178 15.64 33.58 0.53
C PRO A 178 16.83 32.66 0.85
N THR A 179 16.74 31.37 0.51
CA THR A 179 17.80 30.36 0.71
C THR A 179 18.79 30.25 -0.46
N GLY A 180 18.65 31.10 -1.49
CA GLY A 180 19.45 31.02 -2.72
C GLY A 180 18.94 29.99 -3.75
N LEU A 181 18.09 29.03 -3.34
CA LEU A 181 17.33 28.18 -4.26
C LEU A 181 16.24 28.99 -5.00
N GLY A 182 15.69 28.46 -6.09
CA GLY A 182 14.55 29.07 -6.77
C GLY A 182 13.28 29.03 -5.90
N LYS A 183 12.52 30.13 -5.89
CA LYS A 183 11.32 30.31 -5.05
C LYS A 183 10.19 29.37 -5.47
N TYR A 184 9.96 29.25 -6.78
CA TYR A 184 8.87 28.45 -7.34
C TYR A 184 9.39 27.15 -7.94
N LEU A 185 10.50 27.18 -8.69
CA LEU A 185 11.08 26.01 -9.37
C LEU A 185 12.52 25.77 -8.91
N MET A 186 12.91 24.51 -8.77
CA MET A 186 14.28 24.06 -8.47
C MET A 186 14.56 22.71 -9.15
N ARG A 187 15.65 22.02 -8.78
CA ARG A 187 15.95 20.66 -9.26
C ARG A 187 15.87 19.62 -8.14
N SER A 188 15.50 18.40 -8.52
CA SER A 188 15.65 17.19 -7.70
C SER A 188 17.14 16.83 -7.49
N PRO A 189 17.46 15.83 -6.66
CA PRO A 189 18.80 15.25 -6.58
C PRO A 189 19.31 14.63 -7.90
N THR A 190 18.40 14.21 -8.79
CA THR A 190 18.68 13.58 -10.09
C THR A 190 18.65 14.54 -11.28
N GLY A 191 18.12 15.76 -11.09
CA GLY A 191 18.23 16.88 -12.02
C GLY A 191 16.91 17.31 -12.69
N GLU A 192 15.82 16.56 -12.55
CA GLU A 192 14.48 16.95 -13.03
C GLU A 192 14.05 18.30 -12.44
N VAL A 193 13.23 19.04 -13.19
CA VAL A 193 12.60 20.26 -12.65
C VAL A 193 11.51 19.87 -11.66
N ILE A 194 11.61 20.39 -10.44
CA ILE A 194 10.65 20.17 -9.34
C ILE A 194 10.26 21.51 -8.71
N PHE A 195 9.24 21.52 -7.85
CA PHE A 195 8.84 22.76 -7.17
C PHE A 195 9.69 23.10 -5.94
N GLY A 196 9.75 24.41 -5.66
CA GLY A 196 10.57 25.01 -4.61
C GLY A 196 9.97 24.95 -3.21
N GLY A 197 10.84 25.11 -2.21
CA GLY A 197 10.50 25.06 -0.79
C GLY A 197 10.35 23.65 -0.24
N GLU A 198 9.76 23.52 0.96
CA GLU A 198 9.55 22.25 1.69
C GLU A 198 8.91 21.10 0.89
N THR A 199 8.20 21.51 -0.15
CA THR A 199 7.53 20.76 -1.19
C THR A 199 8.44 19.82 -1.99
N MET A 200 9.75 20.12 -2.05
CA MET A 200 10.75 19.31 -2.78
C MET A 200 10.77 17.82 -2.40
N ARG A 201 10.27 17.46 -1.20
CA ARG A 201 10.22 16.07 -0.70
C ARG A 201 9.14 15.20 -1.34
N PHE A 202 8.23 15.78 -2.14
CA PHE A 202 7.05 15.10 -2.69
C PHE A 202 7.03 15.04 -4.23
N TRP A 203 8.16 15.35 -4.87
CA TRP A 203 8.32 15.41 -6.34
C TRP A 203 7.94 14.12 -7.10
N ASP A 204 7.90 12.97 -6.40
CA ASP A 204 7.50 11.66 -6.93
C ASP A 204 6.03 11.58 -7.38
N LEU A 205 5.13 12.47 -6.92
CA LEU A 205 3.69 12.32 -7.22
C LEU A 205 3.36 12.46 -8.71
N ARG A 206 2.37 11.70 -9.14
CA ARG A 206 1.64 11.72 -10.41
C ARG A 206 0.16 12.06 -10.11
N ALA A 207 -0.51 12.88 -10.93
CA ALA A 207 -1.98 13.04 -10.85
C ALA A 207 -2.62 13.41 -12.21
N PRO A 208 -3.91 13.10 -12.48
CA PRO A 208 -4.47 13.30 -13.83
C PRO A 208 -4.57 14.76 -14.27
N TRP A 209 -4.84 15.66 -13.32
CA TRP A 209 -4.88 17.11 -13.53
C TRP A 209 -3.48 17.73 -13.74
N LEU A 210 -2.44 16.89 -13.73
CA LEU A 210 -1.04 17.24 -13.55
C LEU A 210 -0.16 16.85 -14.74
N GLU A 211 -0.31 15.61 -15.20
CA GLU A 211 0.47 15.08 -16.32
C GLU A 211 0.32 15.91 -17.62
N PRO A 212 -0.80 16.61 -17.91
CA PRO A 212 -0.89 17.56 -19.03
C PRO A 212 0.06 18.78 -18.93
N LEU A 213 0.59 19.07 -17.75
CA LEU A 213 1.63 20.09 -17.52
C LEU A 213 3.04 19.47 -17.49
N ARG A 214 3.14 18.13 -17.49
CA ARG A 214 4.38 17.35 -17.40
C ARG A 214 4.90 17.01 -18.78
N GLY A 215 5.88 17.79 -19.23
CA GLY A 215 6.87 17.30 -20.21
C GLY A 215 7.80 16.26 -19.55
N PRO A 216 9.02 16.03 -20.07
CA PRO A 216 9.99 15.13 -19.41
C PRO A 216 10.49 15.54 -18.01
N ASN A 217 9.86 16.50 -17.31
CA ASN A 217 10.39 17.20 -16.14
C ASN A 217 9.30 17.75 -15.16
N GLY A 218 8.60 16.87 -14.41
CA GLY A 218 7.65 17.24 -13.32
C GLY A 218 6.30 17.84 -13.77
N LEU A 219 5.26 18.01 -12.93
CA LEU A 219 5.28 18.91 -11.75
C LEU A 219 3.88 18.92 -11.01
N ASP A 220 3.78 18.74 -9.65
CA ASP A 220 2.66 18.41 -8.65
C ASP A 220 1.62 19.51 -8.17
N LEU A 221 0.99 19.48 -6.93
CA LEU A 221 0.81 20.54 -5.84
C LEU A 221 -0.57 20.48 -4.86
N ARG A 222 -1.03 20.86 -3.54
CA ARG A 222 -0.82 21.21 -1.95
C ARG A 222 -2.12 21.52 -1.11
N GLY A 223 -2.14 21.18 0.22
CA GLY A 223 -2.68 21.98 1.38
C GLY A 223 -2.14 21.59 2.82
N VAL A 224 -1.66 22.52 3.69
CA VAL A 224 -1.28 22.28 5.14
C VAL A 224 -1.67 23.47 6.06
N ALA A 225 -1.98 23.24 7.35
CA ALA A 225 -2.77 24.16 8.20
C ALA A 225 -2.14 24.66 9.53
N THR A 226 -2.53 25.88 9.93
CA THR A 226 -2.72 26.33 11.32
C THR A 226 -4.06 27.07 11.40
N GLU A 227 -5.15 26.31 11.54
CA GLU A 227 -6.52 26.82 11.43
C GLU A 227 -7.12 27.23 12.78
N ILE A 228 -8.09 28.15 12.72
CA ILE A 228 -9.04 28.39 13.81
C ILE A 228 -10.21 27.39 13.72
N ASN A 229 -11.05 27.31 14.74
CA ASN A 229 -12.25 26.44 14.73
C ASN A 229 -13.35 26.98 13.79
N ALA A 230 -13.08 26.99 12.47
CA ALA A 230 -13.96 27.48 11.42
C ALA A 230 -14.38 26.39 10.42
N VAL A 231 -13.49 25.45 10.08
CA VAL A 231 -13.75 24.40 9.08
C VAL A 231 -13.76 23.02 9.73
N ASN A 232 -14.93 22.38 9.80
CA ASN A 232 -15.06 21.00 10.24
C ASN A 232 -14.80 20.02 9.07
N TYR A 233 -13.52 19.75 8.80
CA TYR A 233 -13.10 18.81 7.75
C TYR A 233 -11.89 17.98 8.19
N VAL A 234 -11.95 16.66 7.95
CA VAL A 234 -10.84 15.72 8.08
C VAL A 234 -10.91 14.76 6.89
N SER A 235 -9.80 14.61 6.16
CA SER A 235 -9.76 13.78 4.95
C SER A 235 -10.12 12.30 5.23
N PRO A 236 -10.93 11.65 4.38
CA PRO A 236 -11.13 10.20 4.41
C PRO A 236 -9.82 9.40 4.43
N ARG A 237 -8.77 9.87 3.73
CA ARG A 237 -7.46 9.22 3.72
C ARG A 237 -6.81 9.23 5.10
N SER A 238 -6.96 10.31 5.87
CA SER A 238 -6.45 10.40 7.24
C SER A 238 -7.17 9.42 8.17
N TRP A 239 -8.51 9.34 8.09
CA TRP A 239 -9.29 8.36 8.87
C TRP A 239 -8.93 6.92 8.52
N LEU A 240 -8.83 6.59 7.24
CA LEU A 240 -8.52 5.23 6.76
C LEU A 240 -7.07 4.85 7.09
N SER A 241 -6.10 5.72 6.83
CA SER A 241 -4.68 5.43 7.10
C SER A 241 -4.43 5.23 8.60
N THR A 242 -4.89 6.15 9.45
CA THR A 242 -4.68 6.04 10.92
C THR A 242 -5.37 4.82 11.53
N SER A 243 -6.61 4.52 11.12
CA SER A 243 -7.32 3.33 11.62
C SER A 243 -6.65 2.03 11.19
N HIS A 244 -6.21 1.91 9.93
CA HIS A 244 -5.54 0.71 9.43
C HIS A 244 -4.14 0.54 10.03
N PHE A 245 -3.43 1.62 10.35
CA PHE A 245 -2.18 1.57 11.10
C PHE A 245 -2.38 1.01 12.52
N VAL A 246 -3.36 1.55 13.26
CA VAL A 246 -3.66 1.11 14.63
C VAL A 246 -4.13 -0.35 14.66
N LEU A 247 -5.00 -0.75 13.73
CA LEU A 247 -5.41 -2.15 13.57
C LEU A 247 -4.22 -3.06 13.21
N GLY A 248 -3.39 -2.66 12.24
CA GLY A 248 -2.19 -3.40 11.83
C GLY A 248 -1.21 -3.61 12.98
N PHE A 249 -1.01 -2.58 13.83
CA PHE A 249 -0.18 -2.66 15.03
C PHE A 249 -0.76 -3.60 16.09
N PHE A 250 -2.04 -3.49 16.46
CA PHE A 250 -2.60 -4.39 17.47
C PHE A 250 -2.73 -5.84 16.99
N LEU A 251 -2.92 -6.07 15.68
CA LEU A 251 -2.82 -7.40 15.08
C LEU A 251 -1.39 -7.96 15.14
N PHE A 252 -0.35 -7.13 15.04
CA PHE A 252 1.05 -7.54 15.26
C PHE A 252 1.29 -7.96 16.72
N VAL A 253 0.82 -7.16 17.68
CA VAL A 253 0.90 -7.49 19.12
C VAL A 253 0.16 -8.79 19.43
N GLY A 254 -1.03 -8.98 18.86
CA GLY A 254 -1.80 -10.23 18.95
C GLY A 254 -1.08 -11.43 18.31
N HIS A 255 -0.38 -11.24 17.18
CA HIS A 255 0.48 -12.25 16.60
C HIS A 255 1.59 -12.67 17.56
N LEU A 256 2.37 -11.73 18.09
CA LEU A 256 3.47 -12.01 19.02
C LEU A 256 2.97 -12.80 20.25
N TRP A 257 1.86 -12.35 20.84
CA TRP A 257 1.21 -13.00 21.98
C TRP A 257 0.83 -14.44 21.68
N HIS A 258 0.02 -14.68 20.64
CA HIS A 258 -0.48 -16.02 20.33
C HIS A 258 0.60 -16.94 19.74
N ALA A 259 1.59 -16.42 19.00
CA ALA A 259 2.70 -17.23 18.48
C ALA A 259 3.62 -17.71 19.62
N GLY A 260 3.92 -16.83 20.58
CA GLY A 260 4.68 -17.19 21.79
C GLY A 260 3.90 -18.21 22.64
N ARG A 261 2.64 -17.93 22.94
CA ARG A 261 1.78 -18.81 23.75
C ARG A 261 1.55 -20.17 23.10
N ALA A 262 1.27 -20.23 21.79
CA ALA A 262 1.11 -21.49 21.07
C ALA A 262 2.38 -22.35 21.08
N ARG A 263 3.57 -21.73 21.04
CA ARG A 263 4.86 -22.44 21.16
C ARG A 263 5.09 -22.97 22.57
N ALA A 264 4.84 -22.15 23.60
CA ALA A 264 4.96 -22.57 25.00
C ALA A 264 3.99 -23.72 25.34
N ALA A 265 2.74 -23.64 24.86
CA ALA A 265 1.72 -24.67 25.07
C ALA A 265 2.02 -25.97 24.31
N ALA A 266 2.56 -25.88 23.10
CA ALA A 266 3.02 -27.05 22.34
C ALA A 266 4.26 -27.73 22.96
N ALA A 267 4.98 -27.05 23.86
CA ALA A 267 6.10 -27.57 24.62
C ALA A 267 5.77 -27.85 26.11
N GLY A 268 4.52 -27.61 26.54
CA GLY A 268 4.00 -28.00 27.86
C GLY A 268 4.33 -27.08 29.05
N PHE A 269 4.89 -25.88 28.82
CA PHE A 269 5.31 -24.96 29.89
C PHE A 269 4.54 -23.62 29.94
N GLU A 270 3.36 -23.52 29.30
CA GLU A 270 2.59 -22.27 29.23
C GLU A 270 1.96 -21.83 30.56
N LYS A 271 1.99 -22.69 31.58
CA LYS A 271 1.45 -22.44 32.93
C LYS A 271 2.52 -22.03 33.96
N GLY A 272 3.80 -22.08 33.61
CA GLY A 272 4.92 -21.82 34.51
C GLY A 272 6.06 -22.83 34.37
N ILE A 273 7.10 -22.64 35.17
CA ILE A 273 8.26 -23.52 35.28
C ILE A 273 7.94 -24.67 36.25
N ASP A 274 8.34 -25.89 35.91
CA ASP A 274 8.30 -27.02 36.84
C ASP A 274 9.32 -26.82 37.96
N ARG A 275 8.87 -26.90 39.22
CA ARG A 275 9.72 -26.71 40.40
C ARG A 275 10.66 -27.88 40.66
N ASP A 276 10.31 -29.06 40.17
CA ASP A 276 11.13 -30.27 40.32
C ASP A 276 12.09 -30.45 39.12
N PHE A 277 11.92 -29.66 38.05
CA PHE A 277 12.74 -29.73 36.84
C PHE A 277 12.95 -28.37 36.16
N GLU A 278 13.49 -27.39 36.89
CA GLU A 278 13.85 -26.08 36.33
C GLU A 278 15.02 -26.20 35.33
N PRO A 279 14.85 -25.91 34.02
CA PRO A 279 15.88 -26.19 33.02
C PRO A 279 17.18 -25.40 33.20
N VAL A 280 17.11 -24.21 33.80
CA VAL A 280 18.27 -23.33 34.03
C VAL A 280 19.24 -23.97 35.05
N LEU A 281 18.73 -24.71 36.04
CA LEU A 281 19.55 -25.40 37.04
C LEU A 281 20.34 -26.58 36.45
N SER A 282 19.99 -27.02 35.24
CA SER A 282 20.72 -28.06 34.48
C SER A 282 21.75 -27.48 33.49
N MET A 283 21.90 -26.16 33.41
CA MET A 283 22.86 -25.49 32.52
C MET A 283 24.17 -25.18 33.23
N THR A 284 25.29 -25.18 32.49
CA THR A 284 26.57 -24.69 33.01
C THR A 284 26.47 -23.20 33.35
N PRO A 285 27.02 -22.74 34.49
CA PRO A 285 27.17 -21.31 34.77
C PRO A 285 27.90 -20.56 33.66
N LEU A 286 27.59 -19.27 33.49
CA LEU A 286 28.17 -18.42 32.45
C LEU A 286 29.52 -17.79 32.83
N ASN A 287 30.01 -18.07 34.04
CA ASN A 287 31.22 -17.51 34.66
C ASN A 287 32.14 -18.64 35.15
#